data_AF-A0A6P4YPA6-F1
#
_entry.id   AF-A0A6P4YPA6-F1
#
_cell.length_a   1.000
_cell.length_b   1.000
_cell.length_c   1.000
_cell.angle_alpha   90.00
_cell.angle_beta   90.00
_cell.angle_gamma   90.00
#
_symmetry.space_group_name_H-M   'P 1'
#
loop_
_entity.id
_entity.type
_entity.pdbx_description
1 polymer ?
#
loop_
_entity_poly.entity_id
_entity_poly.type
_entity_poly.pdbx_seq_one_letter_code
_entity_poly.pdbx_strand_id
1 'polypeptide(L)'
;MSSTASTTEEESVLPDTTVSESARSESDEVVSTQEEEEKEEEEKKDPPRDETPHTENEELNSLASTVSSSQDSQDSSDGTIHVLLPKVNCPEKIVVCLDMSKEMTSRHVSSRDGSQFSPLSLAKRVIEIFVRTKSRMDRKHQFALVILHDAPTLMLSELLLSPHLFLDALYVHQPPADDNQSIEIFNAICDLDRKCLSYVYEVATNVTMFHNHMAKLLAHPLQRPAQSDTYYKLQSNEEVS
;
A
#
# COMPACT_ATOMS: atom_id res chain seq x y z
N MET A 1 34.47 -8.03 -75.22
CA MET A 1 35.23 -8.10 -73.96
C MET A 1 34.32 -8.82 -72.96
N SER A 2 34.24 -10.17 -73.02
CA SER A 2 34.91 -11.14 -72.10
C SER A 2 34.65 -10.83 -70.62
N SER A 3 34.11 -11.68 -69.74
CA SER A 3 33.92 -13.15 -69.65
C SER A 3 32.85 -13.42 -68.53
N THR A 4 31.84 -14.32 -68.59
CA THR A 4 31.79 -15.80 -68.30
C THR A 4 32.55 -16.24 -67.03
N ALA A 5 32.15 -17.13 -66.11
CA ALA A 5 31.04 -18.09 -65.83
C ALA A 5 31.17 -18.52 -64.32
N SER A 6 30.12 -18.83 -63.53
CA SER A 6 29.44 -20.13 -63.24
C SER A 6 30.21 -21.20 -62.41
N THR A 7 29.45 -22.04 -61.66
CA THR A 7 29.74 -23.38 -61.04
C THR A 7 30.02 -23.34 -59.51
N THR A 8 29.18 -23.78 -58.55
CA THR A 8 28.44 -25.04 -58.14
C THR A 8 29.17 -25.96 -57.13
N GLU A 9 28.36 -26.49 -56.19
CA GLU A 9 28.50 -27.76 -55.38
C GLU A 9 29.59 -27.78 -54.26
N GLU A 10 29.49 -28.47 -53.12
CA GLU A 10 28.60 -29.53 -52.60
C GLU A 10 28.75 -29.69 -51.05
N GLU A 11 27.75 -30.36 -50.45
CA GLU A 11 27.63 -31.20 -49.23
C GLU A 11 28.94 -31.68 -48.50
N SER A 12 29.03 -31.96 -47.18
CA SER A 12 28.24 -32.86 -46.35
C SER A 12 28.87 -33.10 -44.94
N VAL A 13 28.03 -33.52 -43.97
CA VAL A 13 28.25 -34.56 -42.91
C VAL A 13 28.99 -34.23 -41.58
N LEU A 14 28.24 -34.43 -40.47
CA LEU A 14 28.62 -34.62 -39.04
C LEU A 14 29.15 -36.07 -38.80
N PRO A 15 29.82 -36.45 -37.69
CA PRO A 15 29.07 -36.85 -36.47
C PRO A 15 29.79 -36.73 -35.09
N ASP A 16 28.94 -36.61 -34.08
CA ASP A 16 28.88 -37.29 -32.77
C ASP A 16 30.15 -37.81 -32.05
N THR A 17 30.24 -37.54 -30.74
CA THR A 17 30.80 -38.51 -29.78
C THR A 17 30.16 -38.36 -28.40
N THR A 18 29.53 -39.46 -28.01
CA THR A 18 28.88 -39.79 -26.73
C THR A 18 29.87 -40.43 -25.75
N VAL A 19 29.33 -40.86 -24.59
CA VAL A 19 29.84 -41.85 -23.59
C VAL A 19 30.41 -41.18 -22.32
N SER A 20 30.07 -41.52 -21.07
CA SER A 20 29.02 -42.31 -20.36
C SER A 20 29.35 -42.13 -18.85
N GLU A 21 28.39 -41.87 -17.97
CA GLU A 21 27.75 -42.83 -17.06
C GLU A 21 28.70 -43.63 -16.12
N SER A 22 28.53 -43.46 -14.80
CA SER A 22 28.61 -44.55 -13.81
C SER A 22 28.06 -44.14 -12.44
N ALA A 23 27.14 -44.96 -11.96
CA ALA A 23 26.50 -44.94 -10.66
C ALA A 23 27.41 -45.49 -9.54
N ARG A 24 27.09 -45.15 -8.28
CA ARG A 24 27.17 -46.09 -7.14
C ARG A 24 26.33 -45.64 -5.94
N SER A 25 25.57 -46.59 -5.45
CA SER A 25 24.73 -46.67 -4.24
C SER A 25 25.50 -47.28 -3.06
N GLU A 26 25.10 -46.97 -1.81
CA GLU A 26 25.05 -47.81 -0.58
C GLU A 26 24.61 -46.87 0.59
N SER A 27 23.43 -46.97 1.25
CA SER A 27 22.99 -47.85 2.39
C SER A 27 23.99 -47.86 3.57
N ASP A 28 23.70 -47.72 4.87
CA ASP A 28 22.57 -47.87 5.83
C ASP A 28 22.84 -46.87 7.01
N GLU A 29 21.96 -46.50 7.95
CA GLU A 29 21.40 -47.32 9.03
C GLU A 29 20.34 -46.55 9.87
N VAL A 30 19.58 -47.33 10.62
CA VAL A 30 18.30 -47.08 11.30
C VAL A 30 18.51 -46.66 12.76
N VAL A 31 17.74 -45.70 13.29
CA VAL A 31 17.26 -45.78 14.70
C VAL A 31 15.84 -45.23 14.80
N SER A 32 14.93 -46.15 15.12
CA SER A 32 13.58 -45.97 15.62
C SER A 32 13.57 -45.57 17.10
N THR A 33 12.72 -44.62 17.50
CA THR A 33 12.03 -44.67 18.79
C THR A 33 10.63 -44.08 18.61
N GLN A 34 9.65 -44.87 19.04
CA GLN A 34 8.23 -44.59 19.18
C GLN A 34 8.00 -43.96 20.56
N GLU A 35 7.02 -43.06 20.70
CA GLU A 35 6.27 -42.67 21.91
C GLU A 35 5.45 -41.42 21.53
N GLU A 36 4.19 -41.19 21.86
CA GLU A 36 3.00 -41.96 22.24
C GLU A 36 1.82 -40.99 21.95
N GLU A 37 0.70 -41.48 21.43
CA GLU A 37 -0.53 -40.70 21.24
C GLU A 37 -1.24 -40.49 22.59
N GLU A 38 -1.47 -39.24 22.99
CA GLU A 38 -2.56 -38.90 23.92
C GLU A 38 -3.69 -38.19 23.16
N LYS A 39 -4.84 -38.86 23.10
CA LYS A 39 -6.13 -38.31 22.72
C LYS A 39 -6.76 -37.69 23.97
N GLU A 40 -6.99 -36.38 23.94
CA GLU A 40 -8.04 -35.77 24.77
C GLU A 40 -9.28 -35.52 23.91
N GLU A 41 -10.41 -36.07 24.37
CA GLU A 41 -11.75 -35.86 23.83
C GLU A 41 -12.21 -34.43 24.12
N GLU A 42 -12.45 -33.63 23.09
CA GLU A 42 -13.18 -32.36 23.21
C GLU A 42 -14.69 -32.61 23.14
N GLU A 43 -15.36 -32.50 24.28
CA GLU A 43 -16.81 -32.51 24.41
C GLU A 43 -17.40 -31.22 23.79
N LYS A 44 -18.22 -31.42 22.75
CA LYS A 44 -18.90 -30.38 22.00
C LYS A 44 -19.99 -29.72 22.86
N LYS A 45 -19.82 -28.43 23.20
CA LYS A 45 -20.88 -27.63 23.84
C LYS A 45 -21.08 -26.30 23.10
N ASP A 46 -22.26 -26.15 22.51
CA ASP A 46 -22.70 -24.94 21.81
C ASP A 46 -22.70 -23.71 22.76
N PRO A 47 -22.25 -22.51 22.33
CA PRO A 47 -22.47 -21.30 23.09
C PRO A 47 -23.85 -20.71 22.79
N PRO A 48 -24.53 -20.09 23.78
CA PRO A 48 -25.81 -19.45 23.56
C PRO A 48 -25.63 -18.14 22.79
N ARG A 49 -26.64 -17.82 21.97
CA ARG A 49 -26.86 -16.50 21.39
C ARG A 49 -27.21 -15.52 22.52
N ASP A 50 -26.47 -14.42 22.64
CA ASP A 50 -27.07 -13.13 23.01
C ASP A 50 -26.21 -11.95 22.54
N GLU A 51 -26.86 -10.81 22.43
CA GLU A 51 -26.55 -9.66 21.57
C GLU A 51 -25.38 -8.74 22.00
N THR A 52 -24.86 -8.00 21.01
CA THR A 52 -24.25 -6.64 21.00
C THR A 52 -22.84 -6.57 20.37
N PRO A 53 -22.60 -5.70 19.36
CA PRO A 53 -21.26 -5.36 18.92
C PRO A 53 -20.72 -4.18 19.74
N HIS A 54 -19.80 -4.48 20.66
CA HIS A 54 -18.98 -3.47 21.32
C HIS A 54 -17.99 -2.85 20.33
N THR A 55 -17.99 -1.51 20.30
CA THR A 55 -17.16 -0.65 19.45
C THR A 55 -16.12 0.00 20.37
N GLU A 56 -15.12 -0.73 20.86
CA GLU A 56 -14.24 -0.19 21.94
C GLU A 56 -12.73 -0.40 21.74
N ASN A 57 -12.26 -0.89 20.58
CA ASN A 57 -10.80 -1.08 20.35
C ASN A 57 -10.20 -0.25 19.20
N GLU A 58 -10.95 0.62 18.51
CA GLU A 58 -10.42 1.40 17.38
C GLU A 58 -9.88 2.80 17.76
N GLU A 59 -10.25 3.38 18.89
CA GLU A 59 -9.83 4.76 19.25
C GLU A 59 -8.40 4.86 19.82
N LEU A 60 -7.84 3.78 20.37
CA LEU A 60 -6.52 3.79 21.03
C LEU A 60 -5.32 3.79 20.07
N ASN A 61 -5.55 3.67 18.76
CA ASN A 61 -4.49 3.51 17.76
C ASN A 61 -4.41 4.65 16.72
N SER A 62 -5.20 5.71 16.89
CA SER A 62 -5.16 6.87 16.00
C SER A 62 -4.18 7.91 16.51
N LEU A 63 -3.20 8.31 15.70
CA LEU A 63 -2.27 9.40 16.02
C LEU A 63 -3.00 10.75 15.98
N ALA A 64 -4.10 10.86 15.21
CA ALA A 64 -4.86 12.10 15.04
C ALA A 64 -5.58 12.59 16.31
N SER A 65 -5.98 11.70 17.22
CA SER A 65 -6.73 12.07 18.45
C SER A 65 -5.83 12.72 19.51
N THR A 66 -4.53 12.43 19.52
CA THR A 66 -3.57 12.99 20.48
C THR A 66 -3.24 14.47 20.20
N VAL A 67 -3.61 14.97 19.02
CA VAL A 67 -3.25 16.32 18.54
C VAL A 67 -4.36 17.36 18.76
N SER A 68 -5.56 16.94 19.16
CA SER A 68 -6.70 17.84 19.42
C SER A 68 -6.66 18.42 20.84
N SER A 69 -5.64 19.22 21.15
CA SER A 69 -5.59 20.03 22.38
C SER A 69 -4.66 21.23 22.20
N SER A 70 -4.91 22.10 21.22
CA SER A 70 -4.51 23.52 21.21
C SER A 70 -4.85 24.18 19.86
N GLN A 71 -6.09 24.63 19.68
CA GLN A 71 -6.37 25.72 18.74
C GLN A 71 -7.44 26.62 19.35
N ASP A 72 -6.98 27.62 20.11
CA ASP A 72 -7.76 28.82 20.35
C ASP A 72 -6.93 30.02 19.86
N SER A 73 -7.41 30.60 18.77
CA SER A 73 -7.25 31.98 18.29
C SER A 73 -5.95 32.74 18.61
N GLN A 74 -4.95 32.70 17.71
CA GLN A 74 -4.09 33.87 17.44
C GLN A 74 -3.69 33.95 15.96
N ASP A 75 -3.98 35.12 15.37
CA ASP A 75 -3.56 35.58 14.05
C ASP A 75 -2.02 35.71 14.02
N SER A 76 -1.36 34.62 13.65
CA SER A 76 0.05 34.61 13.26
C SER A 76 0.12 34.19 11.81
N SER A 77 0.86 34.95 10.99
CA SER A 77 1.10 34.69 9.58
C SER A 77 1.73 33.31 9.35
N ASP A 78 0.92 32.26 9.36
CA ASP A 78 1.33 30.92 9.01
C ASP A 78 1.47 30.86 7.49
N GLY A 79 2.52 30.21 7.00
CA GLY A 79 2.91 30.19 5.58
C GLY A 79 1.95 29.44 4.66
N THR A 80 0.68 29.30 5.05
CA THR A 80 -0.37 28.56 4.35
C THR A 80 -0.77 29.27 3.06
N ILE A 81 -0.60 28.59 1.93
CA ILE A 81 -0.84 29.16 0.61
C ILE A 81 -2.30 28.87 0.20
N HIS A 82 -3.14 29.89 0.16
CA HIS A 82 -4.48 29.77 -0.42
C HIS A 82 -4.41 29.66 -1.95
N VAL A 83 -4.65 28.46 -2.48
CA VAL A 83 -4.66 28.21 -3.93
C VAL A 83 -6.09 28.09 -4.44
N LEU A 84 -6.50 29.01 -5.33
CA LEU A 84 -7.76 28.90 -6.05
C LEU A 84 -7.53 28.19 -7.38
N LEU A 85 -7.93 26.93 -7.45
CA LEU A 85 -7.86 26.13 -8.68
C LEU A 85 -9.25 25.85 -9.23
N PRO A 86 -9.40 25.79 -10.57
CA PRO A 86 -10.67 25.43 -11.18
C PRO A 86 -11.00 23.96 -10.87
N LYS A 87 -12.26 23.71 -10.49
CA LYS A 87 -12.76 22.35 -10.24
C LYS A 87 -13.02 21.61 -11.55
N VAL A 88 -11.96 21.06 -12.14
CA VAL A 88 -12.01 20.36 -13.44
C VAL A 88 -11.50 18.93 -13.33
N ASN A 89 -12.03 18.05 -14.17
CA ASN A 89 -11.54 16.68 -14.34
C ASN A 89 -10.55 16.63 -15.50
N CYS A 90 -9.27 16.92 -15.22
CA CYS A 90 -8.21 16.90 -16.21
C CYS A 90 -7.36 15.63 -16.08
N PRO A 91 -6.64 15.21 -17.13
CA PRO A 91 -5.72 14.08 -17.00
C PRO A 91 -4.64 14.32 -15.93
N GLU A 92 -4.63 13.48 -14.90
CA GLU A 92 -3.63 13.42 -13.84
C GLU A 92 -2.34 12.70 -14.28
N LYS A 93 -1.20 13.16 -13.74
CA LYS A 93 0.08 12.44 -13.75
C LYS A 93 0.35 11.96 -12.33
N ILE A 94 0.17 10.67 -12.09
CA ILE A 94 0.17 10.09 -10.74
C ILE A 94 1.48 9.33 -10.53
N VAL A 95 2.28 9.79 -9.56
CA VAL A 95 3.50 9.10 -9.13
C VAL A 95 3.19 8.40 -7.82
N VAL A 96 3.26 7.07 -7.82
CA VAL A 96 3.09 6.25 -6.61
C VAL A 96 4.47 6.01 -6.01
N CYS A 97 4.70 6.51 -4.81
CA CYS A 97 5.90 6.21 -4.03
C CYS A 97 5.61 5.04 -3.08
N LEU A 98 6.32 3.93 -3.25
CA LEU A 98 6.15 2.73 -2.43
C LEU A 98 7.39 2.50 -1.59
N ASP A 99 7.21 2.49 -0.27
CA ASP A 99 8.24 2.09 0.68
C ASP A 99 8.50 0.56 0.61
N MET A 100 9.78 0.20 0.48
CA MET A 100 10.27 -1.18 0.50
C MET A 100 11.12 -1.50 1.73
N SER A 101 10.94 -0.75 2.81
CA SER A 101 11.52 -1.05 4.12
C SER A 101 11.21 -2.47 4.61
N LYS A 102 12.03 -2.97 5.53
CA LYS A 102 11.82 -4.28 6.16
C LYS A 102 10.49 -4.32 6.92
N GLU A 103 10.06 -3.21 7.50
CA GLU A 103 8.81 -3.09 8.23
C GLU A 103 7.57 -3.38 7.37
N MET A 104 7.61 -3.03 6.08
CA MET A 104 6.54 -3.32 5.14
C MET A 104 6.42 -4.82 4.79
N THR A 105 7.48 -5.61 5.00
CA THR A 105 7.53 -7.03 4.61
C THR A 105 7.43 -8.01 5.77
N SER A 106 8.01 -7.69 6.93
CA SER A 106 8.09 -8.60 8.08
C SER A 106 6.77 -8.70 8.85
N ARG A 107 5.99 -7.63 8.85
CA ARG A 107 4.72 -7.55 9.57
C ARG A 107 3.64 -8.31 8.83
N HIS A 108 2.77 -9.00 9.56
CA HIS A 108 1.61 -9.67 9.00
C HIS A 108 0.34 -9.17 9.65
N VAL A 109 -0.66 -8.91 8.83
CA VAL A 109 -2.00 -8.51 9.24
C VAL A 109 -2.94 -9.66 8.93
N SER A 110 -3.66 -10.14 9.95
CA SER A 110 -4.69 -11.14 9.77
C SER A 110 -5.98 -10.52 9.22
N SER A 111 -6.48 -11.09 8.13
CA SER A 111 -7.80 -10.81 7.59
C SER A 111 -8.87 -11.61 8.34
N ARG A 112 -10.14 -11.25 8.15
CA ARG A 112 -11.30 -11.90 8.79
C ARG A 112 -11.46 -13.38 8.42
N ASP A 113 -10.91 -13.78 7.28
CA ASP A 113 -10.87 -15.16 6.79
C ASP A 113 -9.67 -15.96 7.32
N GLY A 114 -8.85 -15.36 8.19
CA GLY A 114 -7.64 -15.97 8.75
C GLY A 114 -6.41 -15.90 7.84
N SER A 115 -6.55 -15.39 6.60
CA SER A 115 -5.41 -15.17 5.73
C SER A 115 -4.52 -14.04 6.26
N GLN A 116 -3.20 -14.18 6.11
CA GLN A 116 -2.26 -13.19 6.58
C GLN A 116 -1.62 -12.45 5.40
N PHE A 117 -1.57 -11.12 5.51
CA PHE A 117 -0.98 -10.27 4.48
C PHE A 117 0.06 -9.34 5.10
N SER A 118 1.21 -9.23 4.45
CA SER A 118 2.12 -8.14 4.79
C SER A 118 1.58 -6.79 4.31
N PRO A 119 1.92 -5.68 4.98
CA PRO A 119 1.58 -4.34 4.50
C PRO A 119 2.00 -4.11 3.04
N LEU A 120 3.16 -4.61 2.63
CA LEU A 120 3.60 -4.54 1.23
C LEU A 120 2.66 -5.28 0.28
N SER A 121 2.16 -6.46 0.69
CA SER A 121 1.23 -7.25 -0.12
C SER A 121 -0.12 -6.52 -0.28
N LEU A 122 -0.61 -5.91 0.80
CA LEU A 122 -1.81 -5.07 0.78
C LEU A 122 -1.60 -3.83 -0.08
N ALA A 123 -0.49 -3.10 0.11
CA ALA A 123 -0.11 -1.93 -0.67
C ALA A 123 -0.11 -2.23 -2.17
N LYS A 124 0.55 -3.32 -2.59
CA LYS A 124 0.56 -3.78 -3.99
C LYS A 124 -0.86 -4.00 -4.53
N ARG A 125 -1.72 -4.69 -3.78
CA ARG A 125 -3.11 -4.95 -4.16
C ARG A 125 -3.94 -3.67 -4.28
N VAL A 126 -3.86 -2.78 -3.30
CA VAL A 126 -4.65 -1.54 -3.33
C VAL A 126 -4.15 -0.56 -4.39
N ILE A 127 -2.83 -0.49 -4.65
CA ILE A 127 -2.24 0.27 -5.76
C ILE A 127 -2.74 -0.28 -7.11
N GLU A 128 -2.78 -1.59 -7.27
CA GLU A 128 -3.29 -2.23 -8.50
C GLU A 128 -4.77 -1.87 -8.75
N ILE A 129 -5.62 -1.93 -7.71
CA ILE A 129 -7.02 -1.52 -7.79
C ILE A 129 -7.13 -0.02 -8.11
N PHE A 130 -6.33 0.82 -7.45
CA PHE A 130 -6.30 2.26 -7.64
C PHE A 130 -5.97 2.62 -9.09
N VAL A 131 -4.84 2.11 -9.63
CA VAL A 131 -4.38 2.40 -10.99
C VAL A 131 -5.40 1.94 -12.03
N ARG A 132 -5.96 0.72 -11.86
CA ARG A 132 -7.01 0.23 -12.76
C ARG A 132 -8.26 1.10 -12.73
N THR A 133 -8.66 1.56 -11.55
CA THR A 133 -9.85 2.41 -11.40
C THR A 133 -9.63 3.78 -12.03
N LYS A 134 -8.49 4.44 -11.76
CA LYS A 134 -8.15 5.73 -12.36
C LYS A 134 -8.01 5.63 -13.88
N SER A 135 -7.42 4.56 -14.41
CA SER A 135 -7.33 4.33 -15.86
C SER A 135 -8.71 4.11 -16.52
N ARG A 136 -9.67 3.51 -15.81
CA ARG A 136 -11.06 3.40 -16.27
C ARG A 136 -11.80 4.73 -16.26
N MET A 137 -11.50 5.62 -15.31
CA MET A 137 -12.11 6.95 -15.21
C MET A 137 -11.66 7.87 -16.35
N ASP A 138 -10.36 7.91 -16.65
CA ASP A 138 -9.81 8.55 -17.85
C ASP A 138 -8.55 7.78 -18.30
N ARG A 139 -8.51 7.35 -19.56
CA ARG A 139 -7.36 6.63 -20.13
C ARG A 139 -6.15 7.52 -20.39
N LYS A 140 -6.30 8.84 -20.33
CA LYS A 140 -5.20 9.81 -20.49
C LYS A 140 -4.40 9.99 -19.19
N HIS A 141 -4.85 9.42 -18.07
CA HIS A 141 -4.06 9.36 -16.85
C HIS A 141 -2.71 8.69 -17.10
N GLN A 142 -1.64 9.30 -16.60
CA GLN A 142 -0.29 8.77 -16.68
C GLN A 142 0.13 8.33 -15.29
N PHE A 143 0.86 7.22 -15.22
CA PHE A 143 1.26 6.62 -13.96
C PHE A 143 2.77 6.39 -13.96
N ALA A 144 3.40 6.59 -12.81
CA ALA A 144 4.76 6.19 -12.53
C ALA A 144 4.81 5.51 -11.14
N LEU A 145 5.75 4.58 -10.97
CA LEU A 145 6.02 3.92 -9.69
C LEU A 145 7.46 4.24 -9.30
N VAL A 146 7.64 4.74 -8.08
CA VAL A 146 8.93 5.01 -7.47
C VAL A 146 9.06 4.12 -6.24
N ILE A 147 10.17 3.42 -6.14
CA ILE A 147 10.49 2.60 -4.98
C ILE A 147 11.39 3.41 -4.05
N LEU A 148 10.99 3.52 -2.79
CA LEU A 148 11.78 4.15 -1.74
C LEU A 148 12.53 3.05 -0.97
N HIS A 149 13.85 3.18 -0.90
CA HIS A 149 14.73 2.39 -0.05
C HIS A 149 15.25 3.26 1.10
N ASP A 150 16.01 2.67 2.03
CA ASP A 150 16.48 3.29 3.29
C ASP A 150 17.27 4.62 3.16
N ALA A 151 17.60 5.06 1.94
CA ALA A 151 18.21 6.37 1.67
C ALA A 151 17.55 7.10 0.49
N PRO A 152 16.31 7.61 0.63
CA PRO A 152 15.67 8.35 -0.43
C PRO A 152 16.09 9.83 -0.35
N THR A 153 17.04 10.26 -1.18
CA THR A 153 17.30 11.69 -1.42
C THR A 153 16.37 12.20 -2.53
N LEU A 154 15.09 12.42 -2.21
CA LEU A 154 14.18 13.18 -3.07
C LEU A 154 14.08 14.62 -2.55
N MET A 155 14.66 15.55 -3.29
CA MET A 155 14.49 16.98 -3.04
C MET A 155 13.19 17.46 -3.70
N LEU A 156 12.11 17.49 -2.92
CA LEU A 156 10.77 17.91 -3.39
C LEU A 156 10.41 19.35 -3.03
N SER A 157 11.25 20.06 -2.30
CA SER A 157 10.94 21.37 -1.69
C SER A 157 10.40 22.41 -2.68
N GLU A 158 11.01 22.56 -3.85
CA GLU A 158 10.52 23.49 -4.89
C GLU A 158 9.25 22.99 -5.58
N LEU A 159 9.14 21.67 -5.76
CA LEU A 159 7.98 21.05 -6.39
C LEU A 159 6.72 21.18 -5.53
N LEU A 160 6.85 21.07 -4.20
CA LEU A 160 5.75 21.22 -3.24
C LEU A 160 5.09 22.61 -3.27
N LEU A 161 5.84 23.63 -3.69
CA LEU A 161 5.31 25.00 -3.88
C LEU A 161 4.47 25.15 -5.15
N SER A 162 4.58 24.22 -6.10
CA SER A 162 3.76 24.26 -7.32
C SER A 162 2.28 24.12 -6.97
N PRO A 163 1.40 25.02 -7.42
CA PRO A 163 -0.03 24.94 -7.12
C PRO A 163 -0.69 23.69 -7.73
N HIS A 164 -0.08 23.09 -8.76
CA HIS A 164 -0.62 21.93 -9.46
C HIS A 164 -0.03 20.59 -8.98
N LEU A 165 0.87 20.59 -8.00
CA LEU A 165 1.35 19.35 -7.37
C LEU A 165 0.48 19.03 -6.15
N PHE A 166 0.07 17.79 -5.97
CA PHE A 166 -0.65 17.31 -4.80
C PHE A 166 0.14 16.16 -4.20
N LEU A 167 0.26 16.13 -2.87
CA LEU A 167 1.02 15.10 -2.16
C LEU A 167 0.07 14.35 -1.23
N ASP A 168 -0.39 13.18 -1.64
CA ASP A 168 -1.17 12.33 -0.74
C ASP A 168 -0.27 11.32 -0.05
N ALA A 169 -0.62 10.95 1.18
CA ALA A 169 0.14 9.99 1.97
C ALA A 169 -0.77 8.96 2.64
N LEU A 170 -0.34 7.70 2.59
CA LEU A 170 -0.89 6.62 3.39
C LEU A 170 0.23 6.10 4.30
N TYR A 171 0.27 6.60 5.53
CA TYR A 171 1.30 6.27 6.51
C TYR A 171 0.93 4.98 7.23
N VAL A 172 1.77 3.96 7.09
CA VAL A 172 1.57 2.65 7.72
C VAL A 172 2.48 2.57 8.93
N HIS A 173 1.90 2.41 10.12
CA HIS A 173 2.67 2.52 11.36
C HIS A 173 2.25 1.48 12.41
N GLN A 174 3.09 1.34 13.42
CA GLN A 174 2.74 0.68 14.67
C GLN A 174 2.10 1.68 15.62
N PRO A 175 1.32 1.20 16.60
CA PRO A 175 0.88 2.05 17.71
C PRO A 175 2.08 2.77 18.35
N PRO A 176 1.90 4.01 18.82
CA PRO A 176 2.94 4.73 19.56
C PRO A 176 3.52 3.89 20.69
N ALA A 177 4.84 3.84 20.75
CA ALA A 177 5.59 3.16 21.81
C ALA A 177 6.93 3.88 22.02
N ASP A 178 7.58 3.66 23.16
CA ASP A 178 8.82 4.35 23.55
C ASP A 178 10.00 4.10 22.58
N ASP A 179 9.93 3.02 21.80
CA ASP A 179 10.94 2.62 20.83
C ASP A 179 10.64 3.07 19.40
N ASN A 180 9.55 3.82 19.18
CA ASN A 180 9.18 4.38 17.88
C ASN A 180 8.81 5.87 17.95
N GLN A 181 8.81 6.51 16.78
CA GLN A 181 8.53 7.93 16.61
C GLN A 181 7.33 8.15 15.67
N SER A 182 6.31 7.29 15.79
CA SER A 182 5.17 7.27 14.85
C SER A 182 4.41 8.60 14.80
N ILE A 183 4.26 9.27 15.95
CA ILE A 183 3.61 10.58 16.06
C ILE A 183 4.44 11.65 15.36
N GLU A 184 5.74 11.72 15.64
CA GLU A 184 6.64 12.71 15.06
C GLU A 184 6.75 12.55 13.54
N ILE A 185 6.81 11.30 13.06
CA ILE A 185 6.84 10.99 11.63
C ILE A 185 5.51 11.42 10.97
N PHE A 186 4.37 11.11 11.59
CA PHE A 186 3.08 11.52 11.07
C PHE A 186 2.94 13.04 10.98
N ASN A 187 3.34 13.76 12.04
CA ASN A 187 3.37 15.22 12.04
C ASN A 187 4.29 15.77 10.94
N ALA A 188 5.49 15.20 10.79
CA ALA A 188 6.41 15.60 9.73
C ALA A 188 5.84 15.38 8.33
N ILE A 189 5.02 14.34 8.10
CA ILE A 189 4.31 14.12 6.84
C ILE A 189 3.23 15.19 6.63
N CYS A 190 2.43 15.49 7.66
CA CYS A 190 1.41 16.54 7.61
C CYS A 190 2.02 17.92 7.32
N ASP A 191 3.17 18.24 7.91
CA ASP A 191 3.88 19.51 7.72
C ASP A 191 4.40 19.71 6.28
N LEU A 192 4.44 18.65 5.47
CA LEU A 192 4.74 18.78 4.04
C LEU A 192 3.60 19.47 3.27
N ASP A 193 2.36 19.43 3.77
CA ASP A 193 1.19 20.01 3.11
C ASP A 193 1.00 21.50 3.44
N ARG A 194 1.82 22.34 2.83
CA ARG A 194 1.71 23.81 2.99
C ARG A 194 0.46 24.44 2.38
N LYS A 195 -0.33 23.67 1.61
CA LYS A 195 -1.51 24.17 0.88
C LYS A 195 -2.82 23.69 1.49
N CYS A 196 -2.79 22.77 2.46
CA CYS A 196 -3.97 22.12 3.01
C CYS A 196 -4.83 21.41 1.94
N LEU A 197 -4.19 20.86 0.90
CA LEU A 197 -4.87 20.17 -0.23
C LEU A 197 -4.54 18.67 -0.28
N SER A 198 -3.62 18.23 0.56
CA SER A 198 -3.15 16.86 0.64
C SER A 198 -4.11 16.02 1.46
N TYR A 199 -4.26 14.76 1.07
CA TYR A 199 -4.96 13.77 1.88
C TYR A 199 -3.91 12.89 2.56
N VAL A 200 -3.84 12.97 3.88
CA VAL A 200 -2.92 12.20 4.71
C VAL A 200 -3.73 11.27 5.59
N TYR A 201 -3.54 9.97 5.41
CA TYR A 201 -4.19 8.92 6.19
C TYR A 201 -3.15 8.08 6.91
N GLU A 202 -3.46 7.72 8.15
CA GLU A 202 -2.71 6.72 8.90
C GLU A 202 -3.44 5.37 8.85
N VAL A 203 -2.67 4.29 8.86
CA VAL A 203 -3.20 2.92 8.92
C VAL A 203 -2.30 2.07 9.81
N ALA A 204 -2.87 1.59 10.91
CA ALA A 204 -2.31 0.48 11.68
C ALA A 204 -2.54 -0.87 10.96
N THR A 205 -2.43 -2.00 11.64
CA THR A 205 -2.62 -3.34 11.08
C THR A 205 -4.10 -3.68 10.76
N ASN A 206 -4.82 -2.84 10.03
CA ASN A 206 -6.22 -3.05 9.63
C ASN A 206 -6.36 -3.09 8.10
N VAL A 207 -6.66 -4.28 7.56
CA VAL A 207 -6.80 -4.53 6.11
C VAL A 207 -7.91 -3.68 5.49
N THR A 208 -9.06 -3.58 6.15
CA THR A 208 -10.21 -2.84 5.64
C THR A 208 -9.90 -1.35 5.54
N MET A 209 -9.16 -0.80 6.51
CA MET A 209 -8.76 0.60 6.49
C MET A 209 -7.78 0.92 5.36
N PHE A 210 -6.87 0.01 5.03
CA PHE A 210 -6.01 0.11 3.84
C PHE A 210 -6.83 0.32 2.56
N HIS A 211 -7.83 -0.55 2.35
CA HIS A 211 -8.70 -0.47 1.18
C HIS A 211 -9.54 0.82 1.18
N ASN A 212 -10.12 1.17 2.33
CA ASN A 212 -10.96 2.35 2.47
C ASN A 212 -10.17 3.63 2.19
N HIS A 213 -8.99 3.80 2.79
CA HIS A 213 -8.16 4.98 2.59
C HIS A 213 -7.67 5.10 1.15
N MET A 214 -7.19 4.01 0.54
CA MET A 214 -6.81 4.05 -0.87
C MET A 214 -8.00 4.38 -1.80
N ALA A 215 -9.20 3.92 -1.46
CA ALA A 215 -10.41 4.29 -2.22
C ALA A 215 -10.74 5.79 -2.10
N LYS A 216 -10.56 6.41 -0.93
CA LYS A 216 -10.75 7.86 -0.75
C LYS A 216 -9.79 8.69 -1.63
N LEU A 217 -8.57 8.19 -1.85
CA LEU A 217 -7.58 8.83 -2.72
C LEU A 217 -7.92 8.78 -4.22
N LEU A 218 -8.96 8.04 -4.64
CA LEU A 218 -9.40 8.04 -6.04
C LEU A 218 -9.93 9.41 -6.50
N ALA A 219 -10.43 10.22 -5.57
CA ALA A 219 -11.03 11.52 -5.87
C ALA A 219 -10.00 12.46 -6.52
N HIS A 220 -10.36 13.07 -7.64
CA HIS A 220 -9.48 13.95 -8.40
C HIS A 220 -9.04 15.15 -7.53
N PRO A 221 -7.73 15.48 -7.43
CA PRO A 221 -7.25 16.52 -6.51
C PRO A 221 -7.86 17.91 -6.73
N LEU A 222 -8.17 18.29 -7.98
CA LEU A 222 -8.86 19.56 -8.28
C LEU A 222 -10.36 19.56 -7.97
N GLN A 223 -10.98 18.41 -7.74
CA GLN A 223 -12.44 18.30 -7.58
C GLN A 223 -12.86 17.90 -6.18
N ARG A 224 -11.99 17.21 -5.44
CA ARG A 224 -12.25 16.82 -4.06
C ARG A 224 -12.26 18.05 -3.12
N PRO A 225 -13.06 18.04 -2.05
CA PRO A 225 -13.00 19.07 -1.02
C PRO A 225 -11.73 18.91 -0.16
N ALA A 226 -11.56 19.73 0.88
CA ALA A 226 -10.53 19.48 1.89
C ALA A 226 -10.82 18.16 2.62
N GLN A 227 -9.78 17.50 3.16
CA GLN A 227 -9.94 16.20 3.84
C GLN A 227 -10.92 16.29 5.01
N SER A 228 -10.89 17.39 5.78
CA SER A 228 -11.80 17.68 6.90
C SER A 228 -13.28 17.74 6.50
N ASP A 229 -13.55 18.07 5.24
CA ASP A 229 -14.90 18.33 4.73
C ASP A 229 -15.46 17.09 4.00
N THR A 230 -14.80 15.93 4.12
CA THR A 230 -15.24 14.69 3.47
C THR A 230 -16.16 13.88 4.35
N TYR A 231 -17.26 13.40 3.77
CA TYR A 231 -18.18 12.45 4.41
C TYR A 231 -18.65 11.41 3.40
N TYR A 232 -18.45 10.13 3.74
CA TYR A 232 -18.63 9.01 2.80
C TYR A 232 -19.83 8.11 3.12
N LYS A 233 -20.47 8.30 4.27
CA LYS A 233 -21.73 7.63 4.60
C LYS A 233 -22.86 8.52 4.12
N LEU A 234 -23.67 8.07 3.18
CA LEU A 234 -24.88 8.81 2.84
C LEU A 234 -25.87 8.61 3.99
N GLN A 235 -26.37 9.71 4.58
CA GLN A 235 -27.51 9.60 5.48
C GLN A 235 -28.70 9.15 4.63
N SER A 236 -29.35 8.06 5.02
CA SER A 236 -30.70 7.80 4.54
C SER A 236 -31.57 8.92 5.08
N ASN A 237 -32.22 9.69 4.21
CA ASN A 237 -33.33 10.53 4.61
C ASN A 237 -34.48 9.61 5.04
N GLU A 238 -34.37 8.95 6.18
CA GLU A 238 -35.51 8.46 6.92
C GLU A 238 -36.00 9.61 7.79
N GLU A 239 -36.58 10.59 7.11
CA GLU A 239 -37.22 11.74 7.73
C GLU A 239 -38.71 11.76 7.39
N VAL A 240 -39.46 11.78 8.49
CA VAL A 240 -40.68 12.57 8.68
C VAL A 240 -41.96 11.96 8.10
N SER A 241 -42.64 11.18 8.94
CA SER A 241 -44.11 11.08 8.94
C SER A 241 -44.69 11.90 10.08
#